data_AF-A0A927CJD8-F1
#
_entry.id   AF-A0A927CJD8-F1
#
_cell.length_a   1.000
_cell.length_b   1.000
_cell.length_c   1.000
_cell.angle_alpha   90.00
_cell.angle_beta   90.00
_cell.angle_gamma   90.00
#
_symmetry.space_group_name_H-M   'P 1'
#
loop_
_entity.id
_entity.type
_entity.pdbx_description
1 polymer ?
#
loop_
_entity_poly.entity_id
_entity_poly.type
_entity_poly.pdbx_seq_one_letter_code
_entity_poly.pdbx_strand_id
1 'polypeptide(L)'
;MKWKKASYIGALAAVVVLLALWRVGYIGLWTEGMAYIANNTDKYKDTNGHLVDGQYAVSIDLSDLQSNVGKELYNDGIHRVYVSWIDNTGSMNSGGYRIGFRSDGRYGITGASLISGVHHARVNGHSFTMTMTARMAAQYKGKSFTSSEFGVSGINYRDGDDFGFYIFPYDAYESQEVSLDESGVVELIVTELYKNVWSENAAEGSSAMAWDEEH
;
A
#
# COMPACT_ATOMS: atom_id res chain seq x y z
N MET A 1 -43.97 -30.73 11.56
CA MET A 1 -44.35 -29.41 11.01
C MET A 1 -43.66 -28.22 11.68
N LYS A 2 -43.50 -28.19 13.02
CA LYS A 2 -42.83 -27.08 13.75
C LYS A 2 -41.35 -26.87 13.36
N TRP A 3 -40.62 -27.96 13.09
CA TRP A 3 -39.19 -27.90 12.75
C TRP A 3 -38.94 -27.25 11.39
N LYS A 4 -39.78 -27.55 10.38
CA LYS A 4 -39.69 -26.88 9.07
C LYS A 4 -39.93 -25.37 9.19
N LYS A 5 -40.92 -24.94 9.99
CA LYS A 5 -41.20 -23.51 10.24
C LYS A 5 -40.04 -22.80 10.97
N ALA A 6 -39.43 -23.44 11.95
CA ALA A 6 -38.25 -22.90 12.64
C ALA A 6 -37.05 -22.76 11.67
N SER A 7 -36.83 -23.73 10.79
CA SER A 7 -35.80 -23.64 9.74
C SER A 7 -36.04 -22.51 8.74
N TYR A 8 -37.29 -22.29 8.31
CA TYR A 8 -37.63 -21.16 7.42
C TYR A 8 -37.42 -19.80 8.08
N ILE A 9 -37.78 -19.64 9.36
CA ILE A 9 -37.55 -18.40 10.10
C ILE A 9 -36.04 -18.14 10.25
N GLY A 10 -35.26 -19.17 10.58
CA GLY A 10 -33.80 -19.05 10.65
C GLY A 10 -33.17 -18.66 9.31
N ALA A 11 -33.60 -19.28 8.21
CA ALA A 11 -33.11 -18.94 6.87
C ALA A 11 -33.46 -17.50 6.46
N LEU A 12 -34.69 -17.04 6.74
CA LEU A 12 -35.11 -15.67 6.45
C LEU A 12 -34.31 -14.66 7.27
N ALA A 13 -34.09 -14.93 8.56
CA ALA A 13 -33.27 -14.07 9.41
C ALA A 13 -31.83 -13.97 8.89
N ALA A 14 -31.23 -15.09 8.45
CA ALA A 14 -29.90 -15.09 7.85
C ALA A 14 -29.84 -14.25 6.56
N VAL A 15 -30.85 -14.33 5.70
CA VAL A 15 -30.94 -13.49 4.47
C VAL A 15 -31.04 -12.02 4.83
N VAL A 16 -31.86 -11.65 5.80
CA VAL A 16 -31.99 -10.24 6.25
C VAL A 16 -30.66 -9.73 6.80
N VAL A 17 -29.95 -10.52 7.60
CA VAL A 17 -28.62 -10.15 8.13
C VAL A 17 -27.60 -9.99 7.00
N LEU A 18 -27.56 -10.90 6.03
CA LEU A 18 -26.65 -10.80 4.87
C LEU A 18 -26.94 -9.56 4.03
N LEU A 19 -28.22 -9.24 3.78
CA LEU A 19 -28.61 -8.02 3.07
C LEU A 19 -28.21 -6.75 3.84
N ALA A 20 -28.34 -6.76 5.16
CA ALA A 20 -27.90 -5.65 6.01
C ALA A 20 -26.37 -5.47 5.96
N LEU A 21 -25.60 -6.55 6.08
CA LEU A 21 -24.14 -6.52 5.99
C LEU A 21 -23.66 -6.07 4.60
N TRP A 22 -24.35 -6.51 3.55
CA TRP A 22 -24.07 -6.08 2.19
C TRP A 22 -24.34 -4.59 2.00
N ARG A 23 -25.50 -4.10 2.47
CA ARG A 23 -25.90 -2.68 2.40
C ARG A 23 -24.90 -1.75 3.07
N VAL A 24 -24.33 -2.15 4.20
CA VAL A 24 -23.36 -1.31 4.94
C VAL A 24 -21.97 -1.35 4.27
N GLY A 25 -21.67 -2.39 3.49
CA GLY A 25 -20.39 -2.56 2.80
C GLY A 25 -19.42 -3.53 3.49
N TYR A 26 -19.85 -4.21 4.55
CA TYR A 26 -19.02 -5.16 5.29
C TYR A 26 -18.56 -6.34 4.43
N ILE A 27 -19.40 -6.81 3.50
CA ILE A 27 -19.04 -7.92 2.61
C ILE A 27 -17.87 -7.51 1.70
N GLY A 28 -17.94 -6.32 1.08
CA GLY A 28 -16.87 -5.81 0.21
C GLY A 28 -15.55 -5.61 0.97
N LEU A 29 -15.59 -5.04 2.18
CA LEU A 29 -14.40 -4.93 3.04
C LEU A 29 -13.84 -6.28 3.49
N TRP A 30 -14.68 -7.29 3.61
CA TRP A 30 -14.25 -8.63 3.98
C TRP A 30 -13.55 -9.35 2.83
N THR A 31 -14.07 -9.20 1.60
CA THR A 31 -13.53 -9.87 0.40
C THR A 31 -12.38 -9.12 -0.27
N GLU A 32 -12.44 -7.78 -0.33
CA GLU A 32 -11.50 -6.94 -1.08
C GLU A 32 -10.64 -6.04 -0.17
N GLY A 33 -10.99 -5.89 1.11
CA GLY A 33 -10.20 -5.09 2.05
C GLY A 33 -10.12 -3.62 1.67
N MET A 34 -8.91 -3.05 1.67
CA MET A 34 -8.64 -1.66 1.35
C MET A 34 -8.99 -1.33 -0.11
N ALA A 35 -8.87 -2.28 -1.04
CA ALA A 35 -9.24 -2.07 -2.45
C ALA A 35 -10.72 -1.70 -2.61
N TYR A 36 -11.60 -2.22 -1.76
CA TYR A 36 -13.02 -1.85 -1.75
C TYR A 36 -13.22 -0.34 -1.53
N ILE A 37 -12.38 0.28 -0.70
CA ILE A 37 -12.45 1.71 -0.38
C ILE A 37 -11.78 2.52 -1.47
N ALA A 38 -10.55 2.13 -1.83
CA ALA A 38 -9.78 2.85 -2.83
C ALA A 38 -10.53 2.91 -4.16
N ASN A 39 -11.04 1.77 -4.66
CA ASN A 39 -11.71 1.68 -5.95
C ASN A 39 -13.14 2.25 -5.97
N ASN A 40 -13.75 2.53 -4.81
CA ASN A 40 -15.10 3.06 -4.73
C ASN A 40 -15.09 4.60 -4.67
N THR A 41 -15.00 5.21 -5.86
CA THR A 41 -14.89 6.66 -6.04
C THR A 41 -16.13 7.44 -5.64
N ASP A 42 -17.30 6.80 -5.72
CA ASP A 42 -18.58 7.43 -5.42
C ASP A 42 -18.81 7.55 -3.91
N LYS A 43 -18.31 6.58 -3.14
CA LYS A 43 -18.47 6.54 -1.69
C LYS A 43 -17.33 7.20 -0.94
N TYR A 44 -16.08 7.05 -1.37
CA TYR A 44 -14.92 7.58 -0.68
C TYR A 44 -14.23 8.63 -1.53
N LYS A 45 -13.46 9.54 -0.91
CA LYS A 45 -12.59 10.49 -1.61
C LYS A 45 -11.23 10.58 -0.95
N ASP A 46 -10.22 10.96 -1.72
CA ASP A 46 -8.98 11.45 -1.14
C ASP A 46 -9.30 12.68 -0.29
N THR A 47 -8.86 12.67 0.97
CA THR A 47 -9.18 13.71 1.95
C THR A 47 -7.99 14.49 2.46
N ASN A 48 -6.75 14.02 2.24
CA ASN A 48 -5.53 14.74 2.60
C ASN A 48 -4.27 13.92 2.25
N GLY A 49 -4.19 13.35 1.05
CA GLY A 49 -2.97 12.69 0.60
C GLY A 49 -1.76 13.63 0.59
N HIS A 50 -0.61 13.20 1.10
CA HIS A 50 0.63 14.00 1.10
C HIS A 50 1.89 13.15 1.24
N LEU A 51 3.03 13.73 0.87
CA LEU A 51 4.34 13.15 1.15
C LEU A 51 4.59 13.10 2.65
N VAL A 52 5.17 12.00 3.11
CA VAL A 52 5.61 11.81 4.49
C VAL A 52 7.06 12.28 4.59
N ASP A 53 7.29 13.31 5.39
CA ASP A 53 8.63 13.85 5.62
C ASP A 53 9.54 12.80 6.27
N GLY A 54 10.79 12.74 5.83
CA GLY A 54 11.82 11.92 6.45
C GLY A 54 12.68 11.11 5.49
N GLN A 55 13.67 10.45 6.07
CA GLN A 55 14.49 9.44 5.41
C GLN A 55 14.43 8.18 6.25
N TYR A 56 14.16 7.05 5.60
CA TYR A 56 13.90 5.78 6.24
C TYR A 56 14.97 4.79 5.82
N ALA A 57 15.63 4.13 6.76
CA ALA A 57 16.76 3.28 6.48
C ALA A 57 16.48 1.83 6.88
N VAL A 58 16.94 0.88 6.07
CA VAL A 58 16.94 -0.55 6.39
C VAL A 58 18.24 -1.20 5.94
N SER A 59 18.86 -1.99 6.82
CA SER A 59 20.10 -2.71 6.52
C SER A 59 19.82 -4.09 5.96
N ILE A 60 20.37 -4.38 4.79
CA ILE A 60 20.18 -5.62 4.03
C ILE A 60 21.49 -6.39 3.97
N ASP A 61 21.47 -7.65 4.41
CA ASP A 61 22.59 -8.58 4.28
C ASP A 61 22.53 -9.26 2.91
N LEU A 62 23.48 -8.94 2.03
CA LEU A 62 23.58 -9.52 0.69
C LEU A 62 24.10 -10.96 0.71
N SER A 63 24.72 -11.39 1.82
CA SER A 63 25.23 -12.75 2.01
C SER A 63 24.12 -13.76 2.30
N ASP A 64 22.99 -13.30 2.86
CA ASP A 64 21.78 -14.09 3.08
C ASP A 64 20.55 -13.24 2.79
N LEU A 65 20.10 -13.27 1.53
CA LEU A 65 18.98 -12.45 1.08
C LEU A 65 17.69 -12.75 1.85
N GLN A 66 17.41 -14.01 2.17
CA GLN A 66 16.16 -14.40 2.82
C GLN A 66 16.08 -13.89 4.27
N SER A 67 17.21 -13.73 4.96
CA SER A 67 17.26 -13.15 6.31
C SER A 67 16.68 -11.72 6.41
N ASN A 68 16.53 -11.04 5.26
CA ASN A 68 16.06 -9.65 5.22
C ASN A 68 14.54 -9.53 5.14
N VAL A 69 13.83 -10.59 4.76
CA VAL A 69 12.37 -10.56 4.64
C VAL A 69 11.74 -10.26 6.00
N GLY A 70 10.81 -9.31 6.03
CA GLY A 70 10.14 -8.83 7.24
C GLY A 70 10.85 -7.68 7.96
N LYS A 71 12.07 -7.30 7.57
CA LYS A 71 12.75 -6.12 8.12
C LYS A 71 11.94 -4.86 7.82
N GLU A 72 11.75 -4.03 8.84
CA GLU A 72 10.93 -2.82 8.76
C GLU A 72 11.74 -1.64 8.23
N LEU A 73 11.17 -0.95 7.25
CA LEU A 73 11.64 0.35 6.75
C LEU A 73 10.90 1.49 7.48
N TYR A 74 9.60 1.30 7.72
CA TYR A 74 8.72 2.27 8.35
C TYR A 74 7.73 1.58 9.28
N ASN A 75 7.48 2.15 10.46
CA ASN A 75 6.44 1.71 11.36
C ASN A 75 6.02 2.84 12.32
N ASP A 76 4.78 3.33 12.20
CA ASP A 76 4.20 4.31 13.13
C ASP A 76 3.18 3.69 14.12
N GLY A 77 3.12 2.34 14.16
CA GLY A 77 2.15 1.56 14.91
C GLY A 77 0.80 1.37 14.23
N ILE A 78 0.53 2.08 13.13
CA ILE A 78 -0.72 1.97 12.33
C ILE A 78 -0.41 1.53 10.89
N HIS A 79 0.66 2.08 10.31
CA HIS A 79 1.16 1.80 8.98
C HIS A 79 2.54 1.16 9.09
N ARG A 80 2.81 0.22 8.20
CA ARG A 80 4.08 -0.51 8.17
C ARG A 80 4.57 -0.62 6.74
N VAL A 81 5.85 -0.38 6.52
CA VAL A 81 6.53 -0.72 5.26
C VAL A 81 7.69 -1.63 5.59
N TYR A 82 7.77 -2.78 4.92
CA TYR A 82 8.77 -3.81 5.23
C TYR A 82 9.21 -4.55 3.97
N VAL A 83 10.37 -5.17 4.05
CA VAL A 83 10.92 -6.00 2.97
C VAL A 83 10.03 -7.23 2.78
N SER A 84 9.37 -7.32 1.64
CA SER A 84 8.50 -8.45 1.28
C SER A 84 9.29 -9.55 0.58
N TRP A 85 10.19 -9.14 -0.32
CA TRP A 85 11.06 -10.05 -1.04
C TRP A 85 12.34 -9.34 -1.45
N ILE A 86 13.37 -10.14 -1.70
CA ILE A 86 14.65 -9.70 -2.25
C ILE A 86 15.23 -10.86 -3.04
N ASP A 87 15.79 -10.56 -4.20
CA ASP A 87 16.45 -11.56 -5.04
C ASP A 87 17.66 -10.99 -5.79
N ASN A 88 18.42 -11.91 -6.38
CA ASN A 88 19.47 -11.62 -7.33
C ASN A 88 19.18 -12.43 -8.59
N THR A 89 18.98 -11.76 -9.71
CA THR A 89 18.61 -12.38 -10.97
C THR A 89 19.76 -13.11 -11.66
N GLY A 90 20.99 -12.96 -11.15
CA GLY A 90 22.20 -13.52 -11.76
C GLY A 90 22.59 -12.86 -13.09
N SER A 91 22.01 -11.70 -13.42
CA SER A 91 22.35 -10.97 -14.64
C SER A 91 22.14 -9.46 -14.48
N MET A 92 23.14 -8.68 -14.88
CA MET A 92 23.05 -7.21 -14.92
C MET A 92 21.95 -6.72 -15.87
N ASN A 93 21.65 -7.49 -16.93
CA ASN A 93 20.61 -7.14 -17.91
C ASN A 93 19.19 -7.27 -17.36
N SER A 94 19.01 -8.06 -16.29
CA SER A 94 17.75 -8.15 -15.54
C SER A 94 17.80 -7.42 -14.20
N GLY A 95 18.84 -6.57 -14.02
CA GLY A 95 18.97 -5.65 -12.89
C GLY A 95 19.63 -6.21 -11.64
N GLY A 96 20.25 -7.40 -11.71
CA GLY A 96 21.01 -7.97 -10.61
C GLY A 96 20.20 -8.11 -9.32
N TYR A 97 20.53 -7.31 -8.30
CA TYR A 97 19.84 -7.32 -7.02
C TYR A 97 18.57 -6.46 -7.05
N ARG A 98 17.44 -7.04 -6.65
CA ARG A 98 16.14 -6.37 -6.60
C ARG A 98 15.50 -6.56 -5.24
N ILE A 99 14.75 -5.57 -4.80
CA ILE A 99 14.04 -5.59 -3.53
C ILE A 99 12.61 -5.09 -3.72
N GLY A 100 11.68 -5.78 -3.08
CA GLY A 100 10.28 -5.38 -2.98
C GLY A 100 9.90 -5.08 -1.54
N PHE A 101 9.21 -3.97 -1.37
CA PHE A 101 8.59 -3.55 -0.14
C PHE A 101 7.09 -3.81 -0.20
N ARG A 102 6.52 -4.25 0.91
CA ARG A 102 5.08 -4.27 1.12
C ARG A 102 4.69 -3.18 2.10
N SER A 103 3.59 -2.52 1.78
CA SER A 103 2.98 -1.51 2.64
C SER A 103 1.69 -2.07 3.22
N ASP A 104 1.55 -2.01 4.53
CA ASP A 104 0.30 -2.32 5.23
C ASP A 104 -0.24 -1.03 5.87
N GLY A 105 -1.54 -0.83 5.75
CA GLY A 105 -2.25 0.30 6.36
C GLY A 105 -3.47 -0.15 7.14
N ARG A 106 -4.34 0.81 7.43
CA ARG A 106 -5.58 0.58 8.17
C ARG A 106 -6.78 0.90 7.29
N TYR A 107 -7.82 0.09 7.41
CA TYR A 107 -9.08 0.35 6.73
C TYR A 107 -10.29 -0.04 7.59
N GLY A 108 -11.44 0.53 7.26
CA GLY A 108 -12.70 0.30 7.93
C GLY A 108 -13.86 0.94 7.16
N ILE A 109 -15.07 0.82 7.69
CA ILE A 109 -16.29 1.26 7.00
C ILE A 109 -16.32 2.75 6.65
N THR A 110 -15.58 3.56 7.41
CA THR A 110 -15.51 5.02 7.26
C THR A 110 -14.35 5.49 6.37
N GLY A 111 -13.43 4.60 5.98
CA GLY A 111 -12.25 4.99 5.22
C GLY A 111 -11.03 4.10 5.42
N ALA A 112 -9.93 4.48 4.78
CA ALA A 112 -8.64 3.80 4.84
C ALA A 112 -7.46 4.79 4.79
N SER A 113 -6.33 4.38 5.35
CA SER A 113 -5.06 5.09 5.24
C SER A 113 -3.91 4.12 4.99
N LEU A 114 -2.96 4.53 4.15
CA LEU A 114 -1.80 3.74 3.75
C LEU A 114 -0.59 4.66 3.59
N ILE A 115 0.53 4.31 4.21
CA ILE A 115 1.83 4.92 3.90
C ILE A 115 2.59 3.94 3.02
N SER A 116 2.93 4.38 1.81
CA SER A 116 3.53 3.54 0.76
C SER A 116 4.51 4.34 -0.08
N GLY A 117 5.35 3.66 -0.87
CA GLY A 117 6.10 4.31 -1.95
C GLY A 117 5.24 4.69 -3.16
N VAL A 118 3.94 4.38 -3.14
CA VAL A 118 3.00 4.61 -4.23
C VAL A 118 1.95 5.64 -3.82
N HIS A 119 1.72 6.61 -4.69
CA HIS A 119 0.55 7.48 -4.65
C HIS A 119 -0.55 6.92 -5.55
N HIS A 120 -1.71 6.63 -4.94
CA HIS A 120 -2.91 6.12 -5.61
C HIS A 120 -3.85 7.28 -5.93
N ALA A 121 -3.66 7.88 -7.10
CA ALA A 121 -4.39 9.07 -7.51
C ALA A 121 -5.61 8.73 -8.38
N ARG A 122 -6.62 9.61 -8.33
CA ARG A 122 -7.77 9.56 -9.25
C ARG A 122 -7.51 10.43 -10.47
N VAL A 123 -7.85 9.91 -11.63
CA VAL A 123 -7.82 10.62 -12.90
C VAL A 123 -9.24 10.78 -13.40
N ASN A 124 -9.66 12.03 -13.62
CA ASN A 124 -10.97 12.39 -14.20
C ASN A 124 -12.20 11.81 -13.45
N GLY A 125 -12.10 11.60 -12.13
CA GLY A 125 -13.23 11.18 -11.28
C GLY A 125 -13.66 9.71 -11.39
N HIS A 126 -13.21 8.98 -12.42
CA HIS A 126 -13.68 7.61 -12.70
C HIS A 126 -12.57 6.58 -12.91
N SER A 127 -11.31 7.01 -13.00
CA SER A 127 -10.15 6.11 -13.21
C SER A 127 -9.13 6.26 -12.09
N PHE A 128 -8.38 5.19 -11.82
CA PHE A 128 -7.22 5.20 -10.92
C PHE A 128 -5.92 5.20 -11.69
N THR A 129 -4.93 5.89 -11.15
CA THR A 129 -3.53 5.78 -11.55
C THR A 129 -2.66 5.60 -10.32
N MET A 130 -1.48 5.04 -10.54
CA MET A 130 -0.50 4.78 -9.51
C MET A 130 0.79 5.42 -9.97
N THR A 131 1.42 6.18 -9.08
CA THR A 131 2.70 6.80 -9.37
C THR A 131 3.65 6.46 -8.24
N MET A 132 4.82 5.91 -8.60
CA MET A 132 5.92 5.77 -7.64
C MET A 132 6.32 7.18 -7.18
N THR A 133 6.21 7.44 -5.90
CA THR A 133 6.76 8.66 -5.28
C THR A 133 8.05 8.37 -4.56
N ALA A 134 8.21 7.16 -4.00
CA ALA A 134 9.39 6.81 -3.26
C ALA A 134 10.64 6.88 -4.14
N ARG A 135 11.73 7.35 -3.53
CA ARG A 135 13.08 7.27 -4.08
C ARG A 135 13.94 6.45 -3.15
N MET A 136 14.89 5.72 -3.71
CA MET A 136 15.82 4.91 -2.93
C MET A 136 17.27 5.19 -3.33
N ALA A 137 18.14 5.18 -2.34
CA ALA A 137 19.58 5.13 -2.53
C ALA A 137 20.17 3.97 -1.70
N ALA A 138 21.15 3.28 -2.26
CA ALA A 138 21.89 2.22 -1.59
C ALA A 138 23.27 2.73 -1.17
N GLN A 139 23.57 2.64 0.13
CA GLN A 139 24.88 2.93 0.69
C GLN A 139 25.65 1.62 0.88
N TYR A 140 26.72 1.45 0.10
CA TYR A 140 27.49 0.22 0.09
C TYR A 140 28.97 0.49 -0.21
N LYS A 141 29.87 -0.17 0.54
CA LYS A 141 31.33 0.01 0.41
C LYS A 141 31.78 1.48 0.42
N GLY A 142 31.10 2.32 1.21
CA GLY A 142 31.40 3.76 1.33
C GLY A 142 30.95 4.62 0.15
N LYS A 143 30.12 4.08 -0.76
CA LYS A 143 29.55 4.79 -1.92
C LYS A 143 28.03 4.79 -1.85
N SER A 144 27.43 5.84 -2.41
CA SER A 144 25.99 6.00 -2.58
C SER A 144 25.61 5.72 -4.02
N PHE A 145 24.64 4.83 -4.21
CA PHE A 145 24.09 4.49 -5.51
C PHE A 145 22.62 4.90 -5.57
N THR A 146 22.24 5.74 -6.53
CA THR A 146 20.81 6.02 -6.77
C THR A 146 20.17 4.79 -7.39
N SER A 147 19.12 4.29 -6.74
CA SER A 147 18.39 3.11 -7.19
C SER A 147 17.33 3.46 -8.23
N SER A 148 17.18 2.60 -9.23
CA SER A 148 16.11 2.73 -10.22
C SER A 148 14.85 1.99 -9.78
N GLU A 149 13.70 2.51 -10.17
CA GLU A 149 12.39 1.86 -9.92
C GLU A 149 12.33 0.50 -10.63
N PHE A 150 11.82 -0.52 -9.92
CA PHE A 150 11.52 -1.83 -10.51
C PHE A 150 10.04 -1.93 -10.90
N GLY A 151 9.15 -1.51 -10.01
CA GLY A 151 7.71 -1.55 -10.25
C GLY A 151 6.88 -1.15 -9.05
N VAL A 152 5.58 -1.01 -9.29
CA VAL A 152 4.54 -0.73 -8.30
C VAL A 152 3.34 -1.62 -8.58
N SER A 153 2.50 -1.85 -7.57
CA SER A 153 1.19 -2.46 -7.75
C SER A 153 0.05 -1.61 -7.22
N GLY A 154 -1.16 -2.04 -7.56
CA GLY A 154 -2.38 -1.55 -6.92
C GLY A 154 -2.53 -2.10 -5.52
N ILE A 155 -3.66 -1.81 -4.92
CA ILE A 155 -4.03 -2.38 -3.61
C ILE A 155 -4.49 -3.82 -3.82
N ASN A 156 -3.53 -4.70 -4.12
CA ASN A 156 -3.77 -6.11 -4.40
C ASN A 156 -3.79 -6.95 -3.12
N TYR A 157 -3.31 -6.39 -2.02
CA TYR A 157 -3.41 -6.97 -0.70
C TYR A 157 -4.59 -6.36 0.05
N ARG A 158 -5.12 -7.14 1.00
CA ARG A 158 -6.28 -6.72 1.79
C ARG A 158 -6.03 -5.42 2.55
N ASP A 159 -4.78 -5.14 2.89
CA ASP A 159 -4.32 -4.04 3.73
C ASP A 159 -3.38 -3.06 3.04
N GLY A 160 -3.07 -3.24 1.74
CA GLY A 160 -2.21 -2.30 1.03
C GLY A 160 -1.65 -2.82 -0.28
N ASP A 161 -0.43 -2.39 -0.60
CA ASP A 161 0.21 -2.51 -1.91
C ASP A 161 1.65 -3.03 -1.79
N ASP A 162 2.32 -3.10 -2.94
CA ASP A 162 3.76 -3.28 -3.02
C ASP A 162 4.42 -2.31 -4.00
N PHE A 163 5.72 -2.12 -3.79
CA PHE A 163 6.59 -1.35 -4.68
C PHE A 163 8.02 -1.88 -4.57
N GLY A 164 8.85 -1.66 -5.58
CA GLY A 164 10.20 -2.23 -5.60
C GLY A 164 11.20 -1.40 -6.37
N PHE A 165 12.47 -1.70 -6.10
CA PHE A 165 13.63 -1.05 -6.69
C PHE A 165 14.70 -2.07 -7.09
N TYR A 166 15.52 -1.70 -8.06
CA TYR A 166 16.85 -2.29 -8.24
C TYR A 166 17.78 -1.70 -7.18
N ILE A 167 18.47 -2.55 -6.41
CA ILE A 167 19.33 -2.06 -5.32
C ILE A 167 20.48 -1.21 -5.89
N PHE A 168 21.14 -1.71 -6.93
CA PHE A 168 22.22 -1.01 -7.63
C PHE A 168 21.82 -0.65 -9.07
N PRO A 169 22.23 0.52 -9.58
CA PRO A 169 21.99 0.90 -10.97
C PRO A 169 22.89 0.09 -11.92
N TYR A 170 22.47 -0.03 -13.20
CA TYR A 170 23.21 -0.77 -14.23
C TYR A 170 24.67 -0.32 -14.36
N ASP A 171 24.92 1.01 -14.37
CA ASP A 171 26.26 1.58 -14.54
C ASP A 171 27.24 1.15 -13.43
N ALA A 172 26.75 0.84 -12.22
CA ALA A 172 27.58 0.34 -11.14
C ALA A 172 28.09 -1.09 -11.40
N TYR A 173 27.32 -1.89 -12.13
CA TYR A 173 27.77 -3.21 -12.61
C TYR A 173 28.75 -3.08 -13.78
N GLU A 174 28.47 -2.18 -14.73
CA GLU A 174 29.32 -1.97 -15.91
C GLU A 174 30.72 -1.47 -15.52
N SER A 175 30.78 -0.55 -14.55
CA SER A 175 32.02 -0.01 -13.99
C SER A 175 32.71 -0.91 -12.97
N GLN A 176 32.15 -2.10 -12.68
CA GLN A 176 32.67 -3.07 -11.71
C GLN A 176 32.75 -2.54 -10.26
N GLU A 177 31.95 -1.53 -9.92
CA GLU A 177 31.80 -1.06 -8.54
C GLU A 177 31.03 -2.06 -7.67
N VAL A 178 30.13 -2.80 -8.31
CA VAL A 178 29.40 -3.96 -7.76
C VAL A 178 29.41 -5.11 -8.74
N SER A 179 29.22 -6.32 -8.23
CA SER A 179 29.15 -7.58 -8.96
C SER A 179 27.82 -8.30 -8.69
N LEU A 180 27.64 -9.46 -9.29
CA LEU A 180 26.47 -10.33 -9.06
C LEU A 180 26.67 -11.30 -7.89
N ASP A 181 27.77 -11.19 -7.14
CA ASP A 181 28.11 -12.03 -5.99
C ASP A 181 28.63 -11.15 -4.84
N GLU A 182 27.85 -10.09 -4.54
CA GLU A 182 28.13 -9.21 -3.42
C GLU A 182 27.82 -9.87 -2.08
N SER A 183 28.62 -9.54 -1.07
CA SER A 183 28.47 -10.00 0.30
C SER A 183 28.64 -8.85 1.28
N GLY A 184 28.11 -9.00 2.49
CA GLY A 184 28.08 -7.94 3.49
C GLY A 184 26.79 -7.13 3.47
N VAL A 185 26.80 -5.98 4.13
CA VAL A 185 25.59 -5.21 4.42
C VAL A 185 25.51 -3.96 3.55
N VAL A 186 24.39 -3.80 2.85
CA VAL A 186 24.00 -2.55 2.19
C VAL A 186 22.92 -1.86 3.01
N GLU A 187 23.05 -0.56 3.22
CA GLU A 187 22.01 0.25 3.84
C GLU A 187 21.17 0.89 2.74
N LEU A 188 19.87 0.63 2.75
CA LEU A 188 18.92 1.23 1.82
C LEU A 188 18.25 2.40 2.50
N ILE A 189 18.30 3.58 1.86
CA ILE A 189 17.68 4.81 2.33
C ILE A 189 16.53 5.12 1.38
N VAL A 190 15.31 5.18 1.90
CA VAL A 190 14.09 5.50 1.16
C VAL A 190 13.54 6.85 1.61
N THR A 191 13.15 7.67 0.65
CA THR A 191 12.54 8.98 0.87
C THR A 191 11.25 9.10 0.06
N GLU A 192 10.48 10.17 0.29
CA GLU A 192 9.27 10.47 -0.50
C GLU A 192 8.19 9.37 -0.45
N LEU A 193 8.09 8.69 0.70
CA LEU A 193 6.90 7.90 1.01
C LEU A 193 5.66 8.80 0.96
N TYR A 194 4.53 8.25 0.56
CA TYR A 194 3.27 8.97 0.40
C TYR A 194 2.21 8.37 1.31
N LYS A 195 1.48 9.25 2.01
CA LYS A 195 0.32 8.90 2.81
C LYS A 195 -0.93 9.05 1.95
N ASN A 196 -1.53 7.93 1.57
CA ASN A 196 -2.82 7.86 0.93
C ASN A 196 -3.92 7.86 2.01
N VAL A 197 -4.95 8.70 1.86
CA VAL A 197 -6.05 8.80 2.85
C VAL A 197 -7.39 8.89 2.13
N TRP A 198 -8.20 7.85 2.29
CA TRP A 198 -9.57 7.80 1.77
C TRP A 198 -10.56 7.89 2.92
N SER A 199 -11.49 8.83 2.84
CA SER A 199 -12.59 8.94 3.80
C SER A 199 -13.93 8.93 3.08
N GLU A 200 -14.96 8.43 3.76
CA GLU A 200 -16.32 8.44 3.23
C GLU A 200 -16.75 9.87 2.90
N ASN A 201 -17.42 10.04 1.77
CA ASN A 201 -18.04 11.30 1.40
C ASN A 201 -19.07 11.64 2.48
N ALA A 202 -18.86 12.74 3.21
CA ALA A 202 -19.93 13.30 4.01
C ALA A 202 -21.13 13.49 3.07
N ALA A 203 -22.25 12.83 3.36
CA ALA A 203 -23.45 12.98 2.56
C ALA A 203 -23.76 14.48 2.45
N GLU A 204 -23.76 15.00 1.22
CA GLU A 204 -24.44 16.26 0.91
C GLU A 204 -25.94 16.03 1.17
N GLY A 205 -26.33 16.10 2.44
CA GLY A 205 -27.63 15.67 2.93
C GLY A 205 -27.91 16.06 4.38
N SER A 206 -27.05 16.90 4.97
CA SER A 206 -27.33 17.67 6.18
C SER A 206 -27.14 19.15 5.86
N SER A 207 -27.84 19.63 4.83
CA SER A 207 -28.20 21.04 4.75
C SER A 207 -29.02 21.34 6.00
N ALA A 208 -28.43 22.10 6.91
CA ALA A 208 -29.11 22.65 8.06
C ALA A 208 -30.41 23.30 7.58
N MET A 209 -31.52 22.98 8.25
CA MET A 209 -32.66 23.87 8.33
C MET A 209 -32.14 25.21 8.87
N ALA A 210 -31.76 26.11 7.97
CA ALA A 210 -31.76 27.53 8.25
C ALA A 210 -33.24 27.92 8.34
N TRP A 211 -33.67 28.13 9.57
CA TRP A 211 -34.87 28.89 9.87
C TRP A 211 -34.66 30.29 9.32
N ASP A 212 -35.33 30.61 8.21
CA ASP A 212 -35.64 32.01 7.89
C ASP A 212 -36.80 32.43 8.79
N GLU A 213 -36.45 32.90 9.99
CA GLU A 213 -37.22 33.97 10.63
C GLU A 213 -36.62 35.29 10.13
N GLU A 214 -37.33 36.00 9.25
CA GLU A 214 -37.48 37.46 9.36
C GLU A 214 -38.53 38.01 8.37
N HIS A 215 -39.51 38.71 9.00
CA HIS A 215 -40.44 39.74 8.50
C HIS A 215 -41.69 39.35 7.69
#